data_AF-A0A7V0T512-F1
#
_entry.id   AF-A0A7V0T512-F1
#
_cell.length_a   1.000
_cell.length_b   1.000
_cell.length_c   1.000
_cell.angle_alpha   90.00
_cell.angle_beta   90.00
_cell.angle_gamma   90.00
#
_symmetry.space_group_name_H-M   'P 1'
#
loop_
_entity.id
_entity.type
_entity.pdbx_description
1 polymer ?
#
loop_
_entity_poly.entity_id
_entity_poly.type
_entity_poly.pdbx_seq_one_letter_code
_entity_poly.pdbx_strand_id
1 'polypeptide(L)'
;MLAFISAVFTVILMSSGNAHAHCDTLDGPVVATAREALASGDVTPLLKWVSTEEEENIRDAFKRTLEVRKLGGEAKQLADMYFFETLVRIHRAGEGAPYTGLKPGTAVDPAVALADNAIESGSVDKLSNVLTQALDKGIRERFERVMKTRQHADESVAAGREFVEAYVQFTHYAEGIHGLLKKGGSHHEHP
;
A
#
# COMPACT_ATOMS: atom_id res chain seq x y z
N MET A 1 -19.80 -40.72 25.19
CA MET A 1 -20.23 -40.06 23.93
C MET A 1 -19.27 -38.90 23.72
N LEU A 2 -18.28 -39.07 22.84
CA LEU A 2 -17.24 -38.07 22.58
C LEU A 2 -17.84 -36.90 21.80
N ALA A 3 -17.77 -35.69 22.34
CA ALA A 3 -18.06 -34.47 21.60
C ALA A 3 -16.73 -33.83 21.19
N PHE A 4 -16.33 -34.03 19.94
CA PHE A 4 -15.27 -33.27 19.30
C PHE A 4 -15.78 -31.84 19.06
N ILE A 5 -15.30 -30.87 19.86
CA ILE A 5 -15.51 -29.45 19.56
C ILE A 5 -14.33 -29.02 18.68
N SER A 6 -14.59 -28.95 17.38
CA SER A 6 -13.64 -28.44 16.40
C SER A 6 -13.49 -26.93 16.61
N ALA A 7 -12.35 -26.50 17.15
CA ALA A 7 -11.98 -25.09 17.21
C ALA A 7 -11.53 -24.66 15.81
N VAL A 8 -12.40 -23.96 15.09
CA VAL A 8 -12.05 -23.32 13.82
C VAL A 8 -11.14 -22.13 14.15
N PHE A 9 -9.84 -22.33 14.01
CA PHE A 9 -8.87 -21.23 13.97
C PHE A 9 -9.05 -20.50 12.65
N THR A 10 -9.78 -19.38 12.66
CA THR A 10 -9.80 -18.45 11.53
C THR A 10 -8.43 -17.79 11.44
N VAL A 11 -7.57 -18.32 10.57
CA VAL A 11 -6.34 -17.65 10.17
C VAL A 11 -6.73 -16.41 9.37
N ILE A 12 -6.64 -15.24 10.01
CA ILE A 12 -6.76 -13.96 9.31
C ILE A 12 -5.45 -13.76 8.54
N LEU A 13 -5.45 -14.16 7.27
CA LEU A 13 -4.41 -13.80 6.32
C LEU A 13 -4.42 -12.28 6.16
N MET A 14 -3.52 -11.61 6.87
CA MET A 14 -3.17 -10.21 6.63
C MET A 14 -2.53 -10.12 5.24
N SER A 15 -3.33 -9.74 4.24
CA SER A 15 -2.85 -9.49 2.89
C SER A 15 -2.11 -8.16 2.88
N SER A 16 -0.79 -8.21 2.84
CA SER A 16 0.14 -7.06 2.77
C SER A 16 0.08 -6.28 1.44
N GLY A 17 -1.03 -6.35 0.70
CA GLY A 17 -1.07 -6.06 -0.75
C GLY A 17 -1.31 -4.61 -1.17
N ASN A 18 -1.68 -3.71 -0.27
CA ASN A 18 -2.29 -2.43 -0.68
C ASN A 18 -1.37 -1.20 -0.62
N ALA A 19 -0.30 -1.21 0.18
CA ALA A 19 0.62 -0.06 0.25
C ALA A 19 1.45 0.15 -1.04
N HIS A 20 1.52 -0.88 -1.88
CA HIS A 20 2.32 -0.94 -3.11
C HIS A 20 1.54 -0.57 -4.38
N ALA A 21 0.25 -0.22 -4.27
CA ALA A 21 -0.64 -0.07 -5.41
C ALA A 21 -0.51 1.27 -6.13
N HIS A 22 0.25 2.25 -5.63
CA HIS A 22 0.33 3.55 -6.30
C HIS A 22 1.37 3.56 -7.44
N CYS A 23 2.52 2.91 -7.24
CA CYS A 23 3.61 2.88 -8.22
C CYS A 23 3.27 2.12 -9.51
N ASP A 24 2.20 1.32 -9.54
CA ASP A 24 1.70 0.62 -10.73
C ASP A 24 0.41 1.21 -11.32
N THR A 25 0.00 2.41 -10.90
CA THR A 25 -1.19 3.08 -11.46
C THR A 25 -0.85 4.04 -12.61
N LEU A 26 -1.81 4.22 -13.52
CA LEU A 26 -1.70 5.18 -14.64
C LEU A 26 -1.61 6.65 -14.20
N ASP A 27 -2.08 6.94 -12.99
CA ASP A 27 -2.06 8.26 -12.36
C ASP A 27 -0.99 8.35 -11.24
N GLY A 28 -0.17 7.31 -11.11
CA GLY A 28 0.90 7.23 -10.11
C GLY A 28 2.18 7.94 -10.53
N PRO A 29 3.11 8.16 -9.59
CA PRO A 29 4.28 9.02 -9.78
C PRO A 29 5.27 8.48 -10.82
N VAL A 30 5.36 7.15 -10.95
CA VAL A 30 6.18 6.47 -11.97
C VAL A 30 5.68 6.83 -13.38
N VAL A 31 4.38 6.67 -13.63
CA VAL A 31 3.77 6.98 -14.93
C VAL A 31 3.71 8.49 -15.17
N ALA A 32 3.48 9.31 -14.14
CA ALA A 32 3.54 10.77 -14.25
C ALA A 32 4.93 11.22 -14.73
N THR A 33 6.00 10.71 -14.11
CA THR A 33 7.38 10.99 -14.55
C THR A 33 7.62 10.50 -15.99
N ALA A 34 7.07 9.34 -16.37
CA ALA A 34 7.19 8.82 -17.73
C ALA A 34 6.52 9.70 -18.77
N ARG A 35 5.34 10.28 -18.47
CA ARG A 35 4.66 11.21 -19.36
C ARG A 35 5.50 12.46 -19.60
N GLU A 36 6.06 13.04 -18.55
CA GLU A 36 6.92 14.22 -18.62
C GLU A 36 8.21 13.95 -19.40
N ALA A 37 8.91 12.86 -19.07
CA ALA A 37 10.12 12.42 -19.76
C ALA A 37 9.86 12.19 -21.25
N LEU A 38 8.79 11.48 -21.59
CA LEU A 38 8.41 11.26 -22.98
C LEU A 38 8.05 12.57 -23.68
N ALA A 39 7.42 13.53 -22.99
CA ALA A 39 7.07 14.83 -23.58
C ALA A 39 8.31 15.71 -23.83
N SER A 40 9.29 15.70 -22.93
CA SER A 40 10.54 16.47 -23.05
C SER A 40 11.59 15.78 -23.93
N GLY A 41 11.49 14.46 -24.11
CA GLY A 41 12.52 13.64 -24.75
C GLY A 41 13.74 13.36 -23.86
N ASP A 42 13.66 13.69 -22.56
CA ASP A 42 14.72 13.46 -21.58
C ASP A 42 14.40 12.24 -20.71
N VAL A 43 15.23 11.20 -20.81
CA VAL A 43 15.09 9.96 -20.02
C VAL A 43 15.53 10.12 -18.56
N THR A 44 16.35 11.13 -18.27
CA THR A 44 17.06 11.27 -16.98
C THR A 44 16.14 11.20 -15.76
N PRO A 45 14.95 11.84 -15.74
CA PRO A 45 14.05 11.78 -14.58
C PRO A 45 13.53 10.37 -14.27
N LEU A 46 13.57 9.44 -15.23
CA LEU A 46 13.03 8.08 -15.08
C LEU A 46 13.96 7.15 -14.33
N LEU A 47 15.27 7.38 -14.45
CA LEU A 47 16.28 6.42 -13.98
C LEU A 47 16.26 6.27 -12.45
N LYS A 48 15.79 7.29 -11.73
CA LYS A 48 15.56 7.22 -10.27
C LYS A 48 14.52 6.16 -9.84
N TRP A 49 13.66 5.72 -10.77
CA TRP A 49 12.60 4.75 -10.48
C TRP A 49 13.02 3.30 -10.73
N VAL A 50 14.24 3.05 -11.21
CA VAL A 50 14.73 1.70 -11.48
C VAL A 50 16.09 1.48 -10.83
N SER A 51 16.52 0.22 -10.72
CA SER A 51 17.87 -0.07 -10.26
C SER A 51 18.90 0.32 -11.33
N THR A 52 20.14 0.52 -10.90
CA THR A 52 21.26 0.87 -11.80
C THR A 52 21.42 -0.16 -12.93
N GLU A 53 21.17 -1.44 -12.64
CA GLU A 53 21.29 -2.55 -13.60
C GLU A 53 20.24 -2.46 -14.73
N GLU A 54 19.11 -1.81 -14.46
CA GLU A 54 17.99 -1.69 -15.39
C GLU A 54 17.97 -0.37 -16.17
N GLU A 55 18.91 0.56 -15.87
CA GLU A 55 18.96 1.86 -16.55
C GLU A 55 19.08 1.74 -18.07
N GLU A 56 19.97 0.88 -18.57
CA GLU A 56 20.15 0.69 -20.02
C GLU A 56 18.89 0.10 -20.69
N ASN A 57 18.19 -0.81 -20.01
CA ASN A 57 16.92 -1.36 -20.50
C ASN A 57 15.86 -0.25 -20.64
N ILE A 58 15.80 0.67 -19.68
CA ILE A 58 14.90 1.83 -19.74
C ILE A 58 15.31 2.81 -20.84
N ARG A 59 16.60 3.11 -21.00
CA ARG A 59 17.09 3.99 -22.07
C ARG A 59 16.74 3.45 -23.46
N ASP A 60 16.93 2.16 -23.68
CA ASP A 60 16.60 1.50 -24.94
C ASP A 60 15.09 1.51 -25.22
N ALA A 61 14.28 1.14 -24.22
CA ALA A 61 12.82 1.18 -24.34
C ALA A 61 12.32 2.60 -24.62
N PHE A 62 12.90 3.61 -23.95
CA PHE A 62 12.56 5.01 -24.12
C PHE A 62 12.88 5.51 -25.54
N LYS A 63 14.08 5.21 -26.05
CA LYS A 63 14.49 5.57 -27.41
C LYS A 63 13.54 4.96 -28.46
N ARG A 64 13.22 3.67 -28.35
CA ARG A 64 12.28 2.99 -29.27
C ARG A 64 10.89 3.61 -29.21
N THR A 65 10.44 3.93 -28.00
CA THR A 65 9.16 4.59 -27.76
C THR A 65 9.11 5.94 -28.48
N LEU A 66 10.12 6.78 -28.33
CA LEU A 66 10.18 8.08 -29.02
C LEU A 66 10.11 7.94 -30.55
N GLU A 67 10.77 6.93 -31.14
CA GLU A 67 10.69 6.70 -32.59
C GLU A 67 9.27 6.35 -33.05
N VAL A 68 8.59 5.43 -32.37
CA VAL A 68 7.21 5.04 -32.73
C VAL A 68 6.22 6.19 -32.49
N ARG A 69 6.41 6.99 -31.44
CA ARG A 69 5.54 8.13 -31.13
C ARG A 69 5.48 9.19 -32.23
N LYS A 70 6.53 9.31 -33.06
CA LYS A 70 6.56 10.25 -34.21
C LYS A 70 5.47 9.94 -35.25
N LEU A 71 4.97 8.70 -35.28
CA LEU A 71 3.88 8.31 -36.18
C LEU A 71 2.52 8.91 -35.78
N GLY A 72 2.41 9.48 -34.57
CA GLY A 72 1.20 10.16 -34.11
C GLY A 72 0.00 9.23 -33.85
N GLY A 73 -1.17 9.82 -33.61
CA GLY A 73 -2.44 9.10 -33.45
C GLY A 73 -2.38 7.91 -32.48
N GLU A 74 -2.92 6.78 -32.90
CA GLU A 74 -2.94 5.53 -32.13
C GLU A 74 -1.54 4.96 -31.88
N ALA A 75 -0.60 5.15 -32.82
CA ALA A 75 0.78 4.67 -32.65
C ALA A 75 1.48 5.36 -31.48
N LYS A 76 1.22 6.66 -31.27
CA LYS A 76 1.70 7.37 -30.06
C LYS A 76 1.11 6.78 -28.79
N GLN A 77 -0.19 6.50 -28.77
CA GLN A 77 -0.86 5.95 -27.57
C GLN A 77 -0.36 4.54 -27.25
N LEU A 78 -0.18 3.70 -28.26
CA LEU A 78 0.37 2.35 -28.11
C LEU A 78 1.82 2.39 -27.59
N ALA A 79 2.65 3.28 -28.14
CA ALA A 79 4.02 3.46 -27.68
C ALA A 79 4.09 3.99 -26.24
N ASP A 80 3.25 4.97 -25.88
CA ASP A 80 3.12 5.47 -24.51
C ASP A 80 2.77 4.31 -23.55
N MET A 81 1.76 3.51 -23.88
CA MET A 81 1.32 2.40 -23.02
C MET A 81 2.37 1.30 -22.87
N TYR A 82 3.00 0.89 -23.98
CA TYR A 82 4.12 -0.06 -23.97
C TYR A 82 5.23 0.39 -23.01
N PHE A 83 5.56 1.68 -23.04
CA PHE A 83 6.62 2.22 -22.18
C PHE A 83 6.19 2.22 -20.71
N PHE A 84 4.96 2.63 -20.41
CA PHE A 84 4.44 2.62 -19.04
C PHE A 84 4.45 1.22 -18.44
N GLU A 85 3.97 0.21 -19.19
CA GLU A 85 3.99 -1.19 -18.73
C GLU A 85 5.41 -1.69 -18.50
N THR A 86 6.35 -1.32 -19.39
CA THR A 86 7.76 -1.71 -19.27
C THR A 86 8.40 -1.11 -18.03
N LEU A 87 8.26 0.21 -17.84
CA LEU A 87 8.84 0.92 -16.70
C LEU A 87 8.25 0.44 -15.38
N VAL A 88 6.92 0.33 -15.29
CA VAL A 88 6.25 -0.15 -14.06
C VAL A 88 6.65 -1.58 -13.76
N ARG A 89 6.70 -2.48 -14.75
CA ARG A 89 7.12 -3.87 -14.52
C ARG A 89 8.53 -3.95 -13.94
N ILE A 90 9.47 -3.16 -14.47
CA ILE A 90 10.86 -3.11 -14.00
C ILE A 90 10.93 -2.50 -12.59
N HIS A 91 10.26 -1.38 -12.36
CA HIS A 91 10.19 -0.73 -11.05
C HIS A 91 9.65 -1.69 -9.98
N ARG A 92 8.51 -2.35 -10.24
CA ARG A 92 7.90 -3.31 -9.31
C ARG A 92 8.80 -4.51 -9.03
N ALA A 93 9.52 -5.00 -10.03
CA ALA A 93 10.52 -6.05 -9.84
C ALA A 93 11.65 -5.60 -8.90
N GLY A 94 12.10 -4.34 -9.01
CA GLY A 94 13.07 -3.73 -8.10
C GLY A 94 12.57 -3.62 -6.66
N GLU A 95 11.26 -3.47 -6.46
CA GLU A 95 10.61 -3.52 -5.14
C GLU A 95 10.38 -4.96 -4.62
N GLY A 96 10.81 -5.98 -5.37
CA GLY A 96 10.56 -7.39 -5.05
C GLY A 96 9.09 -7.79 -5.20
N ALA A 97 8.30 -7.01 -5.95
CA ALA A 97 6.87 -7.20 -6.07
C ALA A 97 6.43 -7.61 -7.49
N PRO A 98 5.42 -8.49 -7.63
CA PRO A 98 4.98 -8.93 -8.94
C PRO A 98 4.28 -7.79 -9.70
N TYR A 99 4.52 -7.75 -11.00
CA TYR A 99 3.74 -6.94 -11.93
C TYR A 99 2.42 -7.65 -12.27
N THR A 100 1.29 -6.98 -12.04
CA THR A 100 -0.05 -7.52 -12.27
C THR A 100 -0.86 -6.73 -13.32
N GLY A 101 -0.17 -5.89 -14.10
CA GLY A 101 -0.79 -4.93 -15.01
C GLY A 101 -0.76 -3.51 -14.47
N LEU A 102 -0.93 -2.54 -15.37
CA LEU A 102 -1.17 -1.14 -14.99
C LEU A 102 -2.58 -1.00 -14.40
N LYS A 103 -2.68 -0.40 -13.22
CA LYS A 103 -3.94 -0.19 -12.52
C LYS A 103 -4.57 1.16 -12.89
N PRO A 104 -5.91 1.28 -12.86
CA PRO A 104 -6.59 2.57 -12.91
C PRO A 104 -6.20 3.41 -11.68
N GLY A 105 -6.05 4.74 -11.82
CA GLY A 105 -5.66 5.60 -10.69
C GLY A 105 -6.69 5.76 -9.58
N THR A 106 -7.89 5.19 -9.72
CA THR A 106 -8.90 5.12 -8.64
C THR A 106 -8.58 4.06 -7.58
N ALA A 107 -7.50 3.29 -7.74
CA ALA A 107 -7.13 2.18 -6.86
C ALA A 107 -6.14 2.56 -5.72
N VAL A 108 -5.96 3.85 -5.44
CA VAL A 108 -4.97 4.33 -4.45
C VAL A 108 -5.55 4.33 -3.04
N ASP A 109 -4.82 3.77 -2.07
CA ASP A 109 -5.19 3.83 -0.66
C ASP A 109 -5.21 5.28 -0.15
N PRO A 110 -6.23 5.72 0.60
CA PRO A 110 -6.32 7.10 1.08
C PRO A 110 -5.12 7.57 1.91
N ALA A 111 -4.47 6.69 2.68
CA ALA A 111 -3.28 7.04 3.44
C ALA A 111 -2.08 7.30 2.53
N VAL A 112 -1.96 6.55 1.43
CA VAL A 112 -0.93 6.76 0.40
C VAL A 112 -1.17 8.09 -0.32
N ALA A 113 -2.40 8.34 -0.76
CA ALA A 113 -2.75 9.61 -1.40
C ALA A 113 -2.46 10.84 -0.50
N LEU A 114 -2.73 10.71 0.81
CA LEU A 114 -2.38 11.76 1.78
C LEU A 114 -0.87 11.91 1.96
N ALA A 115 -0.10 10.83 1.87
CA ALA A 115 1.36 10.88 1.91
C ALA A 115 1.95 11.56 0.66
N ASP A 116 1.44 11.26 -0.53
CA ASP A 116 1.87 11.94 -1.76
C ASP A 116 1.58 13.45 -1.69
N ASN A 117 0.37 13.82 -1.25
CA ASN A 117 0.02 15.22 -1.01
C ASN A 117 0.94 15.88 0.01
N ALA A 118 1.36 15.16 1.05
CA ALA A 118 2.27 15.69 2.06
C ALA A 118 3.66 15.96 1.49
N ILE A 119 4.16 15.09 0.61
CA ILE A 119 5.44 15.27 -0.10
C ILE A 119 5.33 16.47 -1.06
N GLU A 120 4.27 16.54 -1.85
CA GLU A 120 4.06 17.61 -2.84
C GLU A 120 3.87 18.98 -2.19
N SER A 121 3.07 19.06 -1.11
CA SER A 121 2.82 20.31 -0.38
C SER A 121 3.92 20.68 0.62
N GLY A 122 4.83 19.75 0.93
CA GLY A 122 5.83 19.92 1.99
C GLY A 122 5.28 19.95 3.42
N SER A 123 4.03 19.51 3.64
CA SER A 123 3.39 19.48 4.97
C SER A 123 2.79 18.12 5.29
N VAL A 124 3.20 17.54 6.42
CA VAL A 124 2.72 16.24 6.92
C VAL A 124 1.43 16.34 7.76
N ASP A 125 0.98 17.56 8.08
CA ASP A 125 0.00 17.79 9.13
C ASP A 125 -1.33 17.09 8.87
N LYS A 126 -1.83 17.14 7.62
CA LYS A 126 -3.09 16.50 7.25
C LYS A 126 -3.01 14.97 7.40
N LEU A 127 -1.93 14.36 6.90
CA LEU A 127 -1.70 12.92 7.02
C LEU A 127 -1.62 12.52 8.50
N SER A 128 -0.78 13.22 9.27
CA SER A 128 -0.59 12.94 10.69
C SER A 128 -1.90 13.03 11.47
N ASN A 129 -2.67 14.10 11.27
CA ASN A 129 -3.95 14.28 11.94
C ASN A 129 -4.96 13.17 11.61
N VAL A 130 -5.11 12.80 10.33
CA VAL A 130 -6.03 11.74 9.92
C VAL A 130 -5.66 10.40 10.54
N LEU A 131 -4.37 10.03 10.50
CA LEU A 131 -3.90 8.76 11.07
C LEU A 131 -4.04 8.73 12.59
N THR A 132 -3.69 9.80 13.29
CA THR A 132 -3.83 9.87 14.76
C THR A 132 -5.29 9.85 15.20
N GLN A 133 -6.20 10.51 14.49
CA GLN A 133 -7.63 10.45 14.78
C GLN A 133 -8.19 9.05 14.57
N ALA A 134 -7.82 8.38 13.49
CA ALA A 134 -8.24 6.99 13.23
C ALA A 134 -7.72 6.05 14.33
N LEU A 135 -6.48 6.23 14.75
CA LEU A 135 -5.85 5.48 15.84
C LEU A 135 -6.59 5.69 17.17
N ASP A 136 -6.78 6.95 17.59
CA ASP A 136 -7.46 7.28 18.85
C ASP A 136 -8.90 6.74 18.87
N LYS A 137 -9.64 6.93 17.77
CA LYS A 137 -10.99 6.36 17.61
C LYS A 137 -10.99 4.84 17.75
N GLY A 138 -10.09 4.16 17.05
CA GLY A 138 -10.00 2.70 17.07
C GLY A 138 -9.67 2.12 18.46
N ILE A 139 -8.86 2.84 19.24
CA ILE A 139 -8.55 2.50 20.65
C ILE A 139 -9.80 2.70 21.53
N ARG A 140 -10.45 3.86 21.44
CA ARG A 140 -11.61 4.20 22.27
C ARG A 140 -12.78 3.25 22.05
N GLU A 141 -13.16 2.99 20.82
CA GLU A 141 -14.30 2.11 20.49
C GLU A 141 -14.11 0.69 21.06
N ARG A 142 -12.90 0.14 20.96
CA ARG A 142 -12.60 -1.20 21.49
C ARG A 142 -12.57 -1.19 23.02
N PHE A 143 -11.99 -0.16 23.63
CA PHE A 143 -11.97 -0.03 25.08
C PHE A 143 -13.40 0.12 25.65
N GLU A 144 -14.24 0.93 25.02
CA GLU A 144 -15.66 1.06 25.39
C GLU A 144 -16.39 -0.27 25.32
N ARG A 145 -16.16 -1.09 24.29
CA ARG A 145 -16.72 -2.45 24.20
C ARG A 145 -16.27 -3.31 25.37
N VAL A 146 -14.99 -3.31 25.70
CA VAL A 146 -14.45 -4.04 26.87
C VAL A 146 -15.14 -3.60 28.15
N MET A 147 -15.27 -2.29 28.38
CA MET A 147 -15.86 -1.77 29.61
C MET A 147 -17.36 -2.07 29.70
N LYS A 148 -18.08 -2.06 28.58
CA LYS A 148 -19.50 -2.42 28.54
C LYS A 148 -19.72 -3.90 28.85
N THR A 149 -18.98 -4.80 28.21
CA THR A 149 -19.14 -6.25 28.44
C THR A 149 -18.64 -6.67 29.82
N ARG A 150 -17.61 -5.99 30.36
CA ARG A 150 -17.09 -6.23 31.71
C ARG A 150 -18.15 -6.07 32.80
N GLN A 151 -19.11 -5.17 32.64
CA GLN A 151 -20.17 -4.94 33.63
C GLN A 151 -21.01 -6.19 33.91
N HIS A 152 -21.11 -7.08 32.92
CA HIS A 152 -21.95 -8.28 32.96
C HIS A 152 -21.13 -9.58 32.99
N ALA A 153 -19.81 -9.51 33.07
CA ALA A 153 -18.91 -10.64 32.82
C ALA A 153 -19.15 -11.84 33.76
N ASP A 154 -19.59 -11.59 34.98
CA ASP A 154 -19.82 -12.63 35.99
C ASP A 154 -21.29 -13.04 36.12
N GLU A 155 -22.19 -12.46 35.31
CA GLU A 155 -23.63 -12.79 35.34
C GLU A 155 -23.93 -14.17 34.72
N SER A 156 -23.11 -14.61 33.77
CA SER A 156 -23.19 -15.95 33.17
C SER A 156 -21.91 -16.31 32.42
N VAL A 157 -21.71 -17.61 32.15
CA VAL A 157 -20.61 -18.09 31.31
C VAL A 157 -20.65 -17.48 29.90
N ALA A 158 -21.84 -17.23 29.34
CA ALA A 158 -21.98 -16.61 28.03
C ALA A 158 -21.53 -15.15 28.04
N ALA A 159 -21.97 -14.36 29.03
CA ALA A 159 -21.56 -12.97 29.20
C ALA A 159 -20.05 -12.84 29.49
N GLY A 160 -19.50 -13.75 30.31
CA GLY A 160 -18.06 -13.82 30.55
C GLY A 160 -17.26 -14.10 29.28
N ARG A 161 -17.75 -14.97 28.38
CA ARG A 161 -17.10 -15.22 27.08
C ARG A 161 -17.13 -14.00 26.15
N GLU A 162 -18.22 -13.25 26.15
CA GLU A 162 -18.31 -11.99 25.38
C GLU A 162 -17.30 -10.95 25.89
N PHE A 163 -17.15 -10.83 27.21
CA PHE A 163 -16.11 -9.99 27.80
C PHE A 163 -14.70 -10.44 27.39
N VAL A 164 -14.40 -11.73 27.49
CA VAL A 164 -13.09 -12.27 27.09
C VAL A 164 -12.79 -12.01 25.61
N GLU A 165 -13.77 -12.16 24.72
CA GLU A 165 -13.60 -11.83 23.29
C GLU A 165 -13.24 -10.35 23.10
N ALA A 166 -13.99 -9.44 23.72
CA ALA A 166 -13.73 -8.00 23.66
C ALA A 166 -12.34 -7.66 24.23
N TYR A 167 -11.97 -8.27 25.36
CA TYR A 167 -10.66 -8.12 25.99
C TYR A 167 -9.53 -8.51 25.03
N VAL A 168 -9.58 -9.71 24.46
CA VAL A 168 -8.55 -10.22 23.54
C VAL A 168 -8.45 -9.35 22.28
N GLN A 169 -9.57 -8.94 21.71
CA GLN A 169 -9.56 -8.04 20.54
C GLN A 169 -8.91 -6.70 20.84
N PHE A 170 -9.19 -6.12 22.01
CA PHE A 170 -8.59 -4.85 22.43
C PHE A 170 -7.08 -4.99 22.70
N THR A 171 -6.65 -6.02 23.45
CA THR A 171 -5.24 -6.20 23.79
C THR A 171 -4.39 -6.52 22.56
N HIS A 172 -4.86 -7.38 21.65
CA HIS A 172 -4.15 -7.65 20.38
C HIS A 172 -4.09 -6.41 19.48
N TYR A 173 -5.13 -5.57 19.46
CA TYR A 173 -5.09 -4.32 18.71
C TYR A 173 -4.03 -3.36 19.27
N ALA A 174 -3.98 -3.18 20.59
CA ALA A 174 -2.98 -2.35 21.26
C ALA A 174 -1.54 -2.90 21.07
N GLU A 175 -1.36 -4.22 21.18
CA GLU A 175 -0.09 -4.88 20.89
C GLU A 175 0.34 -4.68 19.43
N GLY A 176 -0.59 -4.82 18.48
CA GLY A 176 -0.33 -4.59 17.06
C GLY A 176 0.13 -3.17 16.77
N ILE A 177 -0.54 -2.17 17.33
CA ILE A 177 -0.12 -0.75 17.24
C ILE A 177 1.28 -0.57 17.82
N HIS A 178 1.53 -1.07 19.03
CA HIS A 178 2.84 -0.96 19.68
C HIS A 178 3.94 -1.62 18.84
N GLY A 179 3.64 -2.78 18.24
CA GLY A 179 4.54 -3.48 17.34
C GLY A 179 4.89 -2.65 16.10
N LEU A 180 3.91 -2.01 15.47
CA LEU A 180 4.13 -1.11 14.32
C LEU A 180 4.98 0.10 14.71
N LEU A 181 4.71 0.72 15.86
CA LEU A 181 5.46 1.88 16.35
C LEU A 181 6.90 1.52 16.74
N LYS A 182 7.12 0.35 17.34
CA LYS A 182 8.48 -0.14 17.69
C LYS A 182 9.30 -0.56 16.48
N LYS A 183 8.67 -1.18 15.49
CA LYS A 183 9.33 -1.63 14.24
C LYS A 183 9.54 -0.50 13.23
N GLY A 184 9.03 0.70 13.49
CA GLY A 184 9.16 1.90 12.64
C GLY A 184 10.58 2.43 12.42
N GLY A 185 11.62 1.62 12.60
CA GLY A 185 13.03 1.94 12.30
C GLY A 185 13.69 1.08 11.22
N SER A 186 13.08 -0.01 10.73
CA SER A 186 13.66 -0.80 9.65
C SER A 186 12.63 -1.65 8.90
N HIS A 187 12.34 -1.25 7.67
CA HIS A 187 11.99 -2.20 6.63
C HIS A 187 13.24 -2.41 5.77
N HIS A 188 13.83 -3.60 5.88
CA HIS A 188 14.59 -4.37 4.88
C HIS A 188 15.47 -5.39 5.63
N GLU A 189 14.88 -6.47 6.12
CA GLU A 189 15.60 -7.75 6.24
C GLU A 189 15.00 -8.68 5.20
N HIS A 190 15.75 -8.93 4.14
CA HIS A 190 15.54 -10.06 3.24
C HIS A 190 16.31 -11.27 3.81
N PRO A 191 15.76 -12.50 3.71
CA PRO A 191 16.56 -13.72 3.79
C PRO A 191 17.57 -13.81 2.64
#